data_AF-A0A7W4TQN5-F1
#
_entry.id   AF-A0A7W4TQN5-F1
#
_cell.length_a   1.000
_cell.length_b   1.000
_cell.length_c   1.000
_cell.angle_alpha   90.00
_cell.angle_beta   90.00
_cell.angle_gamma   90.00
#
_symmetry.space_group_name_H-M   'P 1'
#
loop_
_entity.id
_entity.type
_entity.pdbx_description
1 polymer ?
#
loop_
_entity_poly.entity_id
_entity_poly.type
_entity_poly.pdbx_seq_one_letter_code
_entity_poly.pdbx_strand_id
1 'polypeptide(L)'
;MTFDPPPYPPEGHDPELGHPAELEQQRSENLQGSGHLHAGGPRGGGGRPPVPVVLGAGGVGRGLLWAVLFLLLAAGGWWLSPGDGFALLYFSGQLALGAACVVYAVARHRLDTVRLGEEAIVVVTRRGEKTYAWADVLEVSWQGSSWPYAGSGPVLRLRGGPFDTPGPNAPAQIAHLPIFGRAASRQAVDLLRRAAAAHQVPYTAKLIELINTGKRMPRLPGEPRGSTRGGR
;
A
#
# COMPACT_ATOMS: atom_id res chain seq x y z
N MET A 1 -25.61 -70.13 -22.77
CA MET A 1 -26.47 -69.00 -23.19
C MET A 1 -25.83 -67.76 -22.57
N THR A 2 -24.72 -67.29 -23.15
CA THR A 2 -24.63 -66.28 -24.23
C THR A 2 -24.95 -64.88 -23.69
N PHE A 3 -23.88 -64.12 -23.49
CA PHE A 3 -23.86 -62.68 -23.18
C PHE A 3 -24.33 -61.89 -24.41
N ASP A 4 -25.24 -60.94 -24.21
CA ASP A 4 -25.44 -59.81 -25.11
C ASP A 4 -25.26 -58.51 -24.32
N PRO A 5 -24.22 -57.70 -24.61
CA PRO A 5 -24.12 -56.34 -24.10
C PRO A 5 -24.98 -55.36 -24.93
N PRO A 6 -25.50 -54.28 -24.32
CA PRO A 6 -26.28 -53.25 -25.02
C PRO A 6 -25.41 -52.43 -26.00
N PRO A 7 -26.01 -51.85 -27.05
CA PRO A 7 -25.30 -51.16 -28.12
C PRO A 7 -24.69 -49.82 -27.68
N TYR A 8 -23.53 -49.52 -28.25
CA TYR A 8 -22.75 -48.28 -28.11
C TYR A 8 -23.58 -47.00 -28.34
N PRO A 9 -23.35 -45.92 -27.57
CA PRO A 9 -23.74 -44.56 -27.98
C PRO A 9 -22.77 -44.02 -29.05
N PRO A 10 -23.22 -43.12 -29.94
CA PRO A 10 -22.45 -42.63 -31.06
C PRO A 10 -21.30 -41.71 -30.63
N GLU A 11 -20.18 -41.84 -31.34
CA GLU A 11 -19.04 -40.94 -31.31
C GLU A 11 -19.40 -39.56 -31.87
N GLY A 12 -18.75 -38.52 -31.33
CA GLY A 12 -18.45 -37.31 -32.10
C GLY A 12 -19.19 -36.04 -31.66
N HIS A 13 -18.71 -35.40 -30.59
CA HIS A 13 -18.68 -33.94 -30.49
C HIS A 13 -17.41 -33.55 -29.74
N ASP A 14 -16.33 -33.32 -30.50
CA ASP A 14 -15.17 -32.57 -30.04
C ASP A 14 -15.63 -31.13 -29.75
N PRO A 15 -15.46 -30.59 -28.52
CA PRO A 15 -15.47 -29.15 -28.36
C PRO A 15 -14.20 -28.61 -29.01
N GLU A 16 -14.36 -27.81 -30.06
CA GLU A 16 -13.29 -27.03 -30.67
C GLU A 16 -12.39 -26.44 -29.58
N LEU A 17 -11.13 -26.90 -29.57
CA LEU A 17 -10.05 -26.22 -28.88
C LEU A 17 -9.91 -24.84 -29.54
N GLY A 18 -10.51 -23.84 -28.89
CA GLY A 18 -10.33 -22.44 -29.25
C GLY A 18 -8.86 -22.13 -29.51
N HIS A 19 -8.59 -21.44 -30.61
CA HIS A 19 -7.25 -21.15 -31.08
C HIS A 19 -6.41 -20.52 -29.95
N PRO A 20 -5.13 -20.92 -29.79
CA PRO A 20 -4.28 -20.44 -28.70
C PRO A 20 -4.13 -18.90 -28.67
N ALA A 21 -4.34 -18.24 -29.81
CA ALA A 21 -4.36 -16.78 -29.92
C ALA A 21 -5.56 -16.13 -29.21
N GLU A 22 -6.73 -16.76 -29.19
CA GLU A 22 -7.94 -16.22 -28.54
C GLU A 22 -7.88 -16.37 -27.02
N LEU A 23 -7.22 -17.43 -26.53
CA LEU A 23 -6.97 -17.64 -25.09
C LEU A 23 -5.96 -16.64 -24.52
N GLU A 24 -4.96 -16.22 -25.29
CA GLU A 24 -4.03 -15.16 -24.87
C GLU A 24 -4.70 -13.78 -24.90
N GLN A 25 -5.60 -13.53 -25.84
CA GLN A 25 -6.34 -12.27 -25.90
C GLN A 25 -7.36 -12.16 -24.75
N GLN A 26 -8.08 -13.23 -24.42
CA GLN A 26 -8.93 -13.29 -23.22
C GLN A 26 -8.14 -13.20 -21.90
N ARG A 27 -6.92 -13.77 -21.85
CA ARG A 27 -6.03 -13.64 -20.68
C ARG A 27 -5.52 -12.21 -20.53
N SER A 28 -5.28 -11.52 -21.63
CA SER A 28 -4.85 -10.12 -21.65
C SER A 28 -5.96 -9.17 -21.19
N GLU A 29 -7.20 -9.41 -21.64
CA GLU A 29 -8.37 -8.63 -21.24
C GLU A 29 -8.75 -8.88 -19.77
N ASN A 30 -8.66 -10.13 -19.28
CA ASN A 30 -8.89 -10.43 -17.86
C ASN A 30 -7.84 -9.82 -16.92
N LEU A 31 -6.61 -9.60 -17.41
CA LEU A 31 -5.55 -8.94 -16.63
C LEU A 31 -5.67 -7.41 -16.63
N GLN A 32 -6.41 -6.82 -17.57
CA GLN A 32 -6.70 -5.38 -17.59
C GLN A 32 -8.01 -4.97 -16.87
N GLY A 33 -8.90 -5.92 -16.55
CA GLY A 33 -10.23 -5.63 -16.00
C GLY A 33 -10.41 -5.69 -14.47
N SER A 34 -9.54 -6.35 -13.71
CA SER A 34 -9.81 -6.60 -12.27
C SER A 34 -9.13 -5.63 -11.32
N GLY A 35 -9.54 -4.37 -11.41
CA GLY A 35 -9.41 -3.39 -10.33
C GLY A 35 -10.62 -3.41 -9.41
N HIS A 36 -10.97 -4.54 -8.79
CA HIS A 36 -12.06 -4.58 -7.80
C HIS A 36 -11.83 -5.64 -6.69
N LEU A 37 -11.65 -5.12 -5.48
CA LEU A 37 -12.13 -5.63 -4.19
C LEU A 37 -12.40 -7.15 -4.05
N HIS A 38 -11.54 -7.84 -3.29
CA HIS A 38 -11.94 -9.05 -2.57
C HIS A 38 -11.83 -8.85 -1.07
N ALA A 39 -12.96 -8.46 -0.48
CA ALA A 39 -13.32 -8.76 0.89
C ALA A 39 -14.20 -10.02 0.86
N GLY A 40 -13.73 -11.11 1.44
CA GLY A 40 -14.48 -12.35 1.51
C GLY A 40 -13.79 -13.35 2.43
N GLY A 41 -14.40 -13.58 3.59
CA GLY A 41 -14.25 -14.80 4.37
C GLY A 41 -15.53 -15.02 5.17
N PRO A 42 -15.73 -16.18 5.82
CA PRO A 42 -15.08 -17.48 5.63
C PRO A 42 -16.09 -18.60 5.32
N ARG A 43 -15.64 -19.74 4.76
CA ARG A 43 -16.27 -21.06 4.92
C ARG A 43 -15.33 -22.15 4.38
N GLY A 44 -15.06 -23.16 5.21
CA GLY A 44 -14.51 -24.46 4.79
C GLY A 44 -13.01 -24.62 4.99
N GLY A 45 -12.63 -25.63 5.77
CA GLY A 45 -11.25 -25.97 6.11
C GLY A 45 -10.45 -26.58 4.95
N GLY A 46 -9.14 -26.48 5.10
CA GLY A 46 -8.13 -26.92 4.12
C GLY A 46 -7.01 -25.88 4.07
N GLY A 47 -5.97 -26.08 4.88
CA GLY A 47 -4.90 -25.12 5.15
C GLY A 47 -4.26 -24.54 3.89
N ARG A 48 -4.67 -23.32 3.55
CA ARG A 48 -3.82 -22.36 2.86
C ARG A 48 -3.35 -21.35 3.91
N PRO A 49 -2.05 -21.00 3.95
CA PRO A 49 -1.61 -19.89 4.78
C PRO A 49 -2.43 -18.64 4.42
N PRO A 50 -2.86 -17.81 5.39
CA PRO A 50 -3.53 -16.56 5.11
C PRO A 50 -2.80 -15.79 4.01
N VAL A 51 -3.54 -15.44 2.95
CA VAL A 51 -2.99 -14.72 1.80
C VAL A 51 -2.28 -13.46 2.31
N PRO A 52 -1.01 -13.23 1.96
CA PRO A 52 -0.27 -12.08 2.45
C PRO A 52 -1.00 -10.79 2.06
N VAL A 53 -1.20 -9.91 3.02
CA VAL A 53 -1.88 -8.63 2.77
C VAL A 53 -0.91 -7.73 2.02
N VAL A 54 -1.24 -7.36 0.78
CA VAL A 54 -0.41 -6.47 -0.03
C VAL A 54 -0.95 -5.05 0.05
N LEU A 55 -0.14 -4.14 0.57
CA LEU A 55 -0.35 -2.70 0.49
C LEU A 55 0.37 -2.17 -0.75
N GLY A 56 -0.31 -1.35 -1.54
CA GLY A 56 0.24 -0.75 -2.74
C GLY A 56 -0.44 0.56 -3.07
N ALA A 57 -0.44 0.89 -4.36
CA ALA A 57 -1.18 2.03 -4.88
C ALA A 57 -2.68 1.95 -4.52
N GLY A 58 -3.29 3.08 -4.15
CA GLY A 58 -4.70 3.13 -3.77
C GLY A 58 -5.34 4.48 -4.08
N GLY A 59 -6.54 4.49 -4.65
CA GLY A 59 -7.23 5.75 -5.00
C GLY A 59 -6.50 6.61 -6.04
N VAL A 60 -5.59 6.03 -6.83
CA VAL A 60 -4.76 6.73 -7.83
C VAL A 60 -5.61 7.50 -8.84
N GLY A 61 -6.69 6.91 -9.35
CA GLY A 61 -7.60 7.62 -10.27
C GLY A 61 -8.18 8.88 -9.65
N ARG A 62 -8.50 8.88 -8.36
CA ARG A 62 -8.96 10.06 -7.64
C ARG A 62 -7.84 11.09 -7.47
N GLY A 63 -6.61 10.64 -7.18
CA GLY A 63 -5.43 11.51 -7.15
C GLY A 63 -5.21 12.20 -8.50
N LEU A 64 -5.21 11.44 -9.60
CA LEU A 64 -5.06 11.98 -10.95
C LEU A 64 -6.20 12.92 -11.34
N LEU A 65 -7.44 12.62 -10.96
CA LEU A 65 -8.57 13.53 -11.15
C LEU A 65 -8.34 14.88 -10.46
N TRP A 66 -7.84 14.89 -9.22
CA TRP A 66 -7.48 16.12 -8.52
C TRP A 66 -6.32 16.86 -9.21
N ALA A 67 -5.32 16.13 -9.72
CA ALA A 67 -4.22 16.74 -10.46
C ALA A 67 -4.73 17.42 -11.74
N VAL A 68 -5.62 16.77 -12.50
CA VAL A 68 -6.27 17.37 -13.68
C VAL A 68 -7.09 18.59 -13.27
N LEU A 69 -7.87 18.51 -12.19
CA LEU A 69 -8.65 19.64 -11.70
C LEU A 69 -7.75 20.83 -11.31
N PHE A 70 -6.63 20.58 -10.64
CA PHE A 70 -5.67 21.64 -10.31
C PHE A 70 -5.08 22.30 -11.56
N LEU A 71 -4.76 21.53 -12.60
CA LEU A 71 -4.29 22.07 -13.87
C LEU A 71 -5.37 22.89 -14.59
N LEU A 72 -6.62 22.43 -14.59
CA LEU A 72 -7.76 23.17 -15.15
C LEU A 72 -8.02 24.47 -14.39
N LEU A 73 -7.96 24.45 -13.06
CA LEU A 73 -8.10 25.66 -12.23
C LEU A 73 -6.94 26.63 -12.43
N ALA A 74 -5.70 26.12 -12.57
CA ALA A 74 -4.55 26.94 -12.90
C ALA A 74 -4.76 27.62 -14.27
N ALA A 75 -5.09 26.86 -15.31
CA ALA A 75 -5.33 27.39 -16.66
C ALA A 75 -6.52 28.35 -16.72
N GLY A 76 -7.62 28.03 -16.03
CA GLY A 76 -8.80 28.91 -15.94
C GLY A 76 -8.50 30.22 -15.22
N GLY A 77 -7.69 30.20 -14.16
CA GLY A 77 -7.21 31.41 -13.50
C GLY A 77 -6.41 32.31 -14.45
N TRP A 78 -5.53 31.72 -15.26
CA TRP A 78 -4.79 32.44 -16.32
C TRP A 78 -5.69 33.04 -17.39
N TRP A 79 -6.75 32.34 -17.78
CA TRP A 79 -7.63 32.79 -18.86
C TRP A 79 -8.62 33.88 -18.42
N LEU A 80 -9.05 33.86 -17.17
CA LEU A 80 -10.16 34.69 -16.68
C LEU A 80 -9.71 35.94 -15.90
N SER A 81 -8.43 36.09 -15.58
CA SER A 81 -7.98 37.20 -14.73
C SER A 81 -7.51 38.42 -15.52
N PRO A 82 -8.17 39.59 -15.36
CA PRO A 82 -7.74 40.85 -15.96
C PRO A 82 -6.72 41.63 -15.10
N GLY A 83 -6.20 41.08 -13.99
CA GLY A 83 -5.37 41.84 -13.05
C GLY A 83 -4.46 41.01 -12.13
N ASP A 84 -3.39 41.67 -11.69
CA ASP A 84 -2.30 41.23 -10.78
C ASP A 84 -1.65 39.88 -11.10
N GLY A 85 -0.74 39.90 -12.09
CA GLY A 85 0.01 38.73 -12.53
C GLY A 85 0.80 38.02 -11.43
N PHE A 86 1.19 38.71 -10.34
CA PHE A 86 1.93 38.09 -9.23
C PHE A 86 1.06 37.14 -8.39
N ALA A 87 -0.13 37.59 -7.96
CA ALA A 87 -1.06 36.75 -7.19
C ALA A 87 -1.52 35.55 -8.03
N LEU A 88 -1.68 35.77 -9.33
CA LEU A 88 -2.06 34.74 -10.27
C LEU A 88 -0.97 33.68 -10.44
N LEU A 89 0.28 34.12 -10.63
CA LEU A 89 1.45 33.24 -10.75
C LEU A 89 1.65 32.42 -9.48
N TYR A 90 1.45 33.04 -8.30
CA TYR A 90 1.54 32.35 -7.02
C TYR A 90 0.49 31.25 -6.87
N PHE A 91 -0.79 31.56 -7.10
CA PHE A 91 -1.87 30.59 -6.92
C PHE A 91 -1.86 29.49 -7.98
N SER A 92 -1.75 29.87 -9.26
CA SER A 92 -1.64 28.90 -10.36
C SER A 92 -0.37 28.06 -10.27
N GLY A 93 0.75 28.66 -9.84
CA GLY A 93 2.01 27.96 -9.60
C GLY A 93 1.89 26.91 -8.49
N GLN A 94 1.19 27.21 -7.39
CA GLN A 94 0.92 26.22 -6.34
C GLN A 94 0.03 25.08 -6.81
N LEU A 95 -1.01 25.37 -7.60
CA LEU A 95 -1.88 24.34 -8.17
C LEU A 95 -1.12 23.43 -9.13
N ALA A 96 -0.32 24.01 -10.04
CA ALA A 96 0.52 23.27 -10.96
C ALA A 96 1.58 22.42 -10.22
N LEU A 97 2.21 22.98 -9.19
CA LEU A 97 3.14 22.24 -8.34
C LEU A 97 2.42 21.09 -7.63
N GLY A 98 1.23 21.32 -7.08
CA GLY A 98 0.40 20.30 -6.45
C GLY A 98 0.05 19.15 -7.41
N ALA A 99 -0.32 19.47 -8.65
CA ALA A 99 -0.56 18.48 -9.69
C ALA A 99 0.72 17.69 -10.03
N ALA A 100 1.85 18.38 -10.21
CA ALA A 100 3.13 17.77 -10.48
C ALA A 100 3.56 16.82 -9.34
N CYS A 101 3.32 17.17 -8.08
CA CYS A 101 3.59 16.30 -6.93
C CYS A 101 2.79 14.99 -6.99
N VAL A 102 1.50 15.07 -7.33
CA VAL A 102 0.65 13.88 -7.45
C VAL A 102 1.13 12.98 -8.59
N VAL A 103 1.37 13.57 -9.77
CA VAL A 103 1.86 12.84 -10.95
C VAL A 103 3.22 12.21 -10.66
N TYR A 104 4.13 12.97 -10.05
CA TYR A 104 5.44 12.47 -9.64
C TYR A 104 5.32 11.30 -8.68
N ALA A 105 4.51 11.40 -7.62
CA ALA A 105 4.30 10.32 -6.66
C ALA A 105 3.82 9.03 -7.35
N VAL A 106 2.81 9.14 -8.22
CA VAL A 106 2.29 8.00 -8.98
C VAL A 106 3.36 7.43 -9.89
N ALA A 107 3.98 8.26 -10.73
CA ALA A 107 4.98 7.80 -11.69
C ALA A 107 6.16 7.12 -11.01
N ARG A 108 6.61 7.67 -9.87
CA ARG A 108 7.76 7.24 -9.10
C ARG A 108 7.52 5.98 -8.27
N HIS A 109 6.32 5.83 -7.72
CA HIS A 109 6.02 4.83 -6.68
C HIS A 109 4.92 3.83 -7.07
N ARG A 110 4.42 3.83 -8.32
CA ARG A 110 3.37 2.91 -8.78
C ARG A 110 3.68 1.42 -8.60
N LEU A 111 4.96 1.03 -8.60
CA LEU A 111 5.40 -0.36 -8.42
C LEU A 111 5.84 -0.67 -6.99
N ASP A 112 5.88 0.34 -6.12
CA ASP A 112 6.27 0.14 -4.73
C ASP A 112 5.11 -0.58 -4.00
N THR A 113 5.43 -1.70 -3.36
CA THR A 113 4.45 -2.52 -2.62
C THR A 113 5.04 -2.97 -1.29
N VAL A 114 4.16 -3.19 -0.32
CA VAL A 114 4.51 -3.74 0.99
C VAL A 114 3.65 -4.97 1.23
N ARG A 115 4.28 -6.14 1.27
CA ARG A 115 3.65 -7.41 1.59
C ARG A 115 3.76 -7.65 3.08
N LEU A 116 2.63 -7.72 3.75
CA LEU A 116 2.53 -8.07 5.17
C LEU A 116 2.35 -9.59 5.23
N GLY A 117 3.47 -10.30 5.31
CA GLY A 117 3.50 -11.76 5.47
C GLY A 117 3.40 -12.17 6.93
N GLU A 118 3.37 -13.49 7.17
CA GLU A 118 3.28 -14.07 8.51
C GLU A 118 4.55 -13.85 9.34
N GLU A 119 5.73 -13.95 8.73
CA GLU A 119 7.00 -13.85 9.46
C GLU A 119 7.63 -12.46 9.34
N ALA A 120 7.37 -11.78 8.23
CA ALA A 120 8.04 -10.53 7.89
C ALA A 120 7.18 -9.58 7.05
N ILE A 121 7.56 -8.31 7.11
CA ILE A 121 7.14 -7.26 6.20
C ILE A 121 8.15 -7.22 5.06
N VAL A 122 7.71 -7.49 3.84
CA VAL A 122 8.54 -7.42 2.63
C VAL A 122 8.18 -6.17 1.85
N VAL A 123 9.14 -5.27 1.69
CA VAL A 123 9.00 -4.06 0.89
C VAL A 123 9.68 -4.26 -0.44
N VAL A 124 8.89 -4.20 -1.51
CA VAL A 124 9.41 -4.23 -2.88
C VAL A 124 9.32 -2.82 -3.42
N THR A 125 10.47 -2.23 -3.74
CA THR A 125 10.54 -0.92 -4.39
C THR A 125 11.34 -1.01 -5.68
N ARG A 126 11.33 0.06 -6.49
CA ARG A 126 12.25 0.15 -7.64
C ARG A 126 13.75 0.04 -7.28
N ARG A 127 14.12 0.28 -6.01
CA ARG A 127 15.52 0.20 -5.54
C ARG A 127 15.92 -1.21 -5.12
N GLY A 128 14.98 -2.15 -5.15
CA GLY A 128 15.16 -3.52 -4.67
C GLY A 128 14.16 -3.89 -3.58
N GLU A 129 14.35 -5.11 -3.09
CA GLU A 129 13.57 -5.72 -2.04
C GLU A 129 14.27 -5.58 -0.69
N LYS A 130 13.48 -5.30 0.35
CA LYS A 130 13.93 -5.27 1.75
C LYS A 130 12.94 -6.01 2.62
N THR A 131 13.46 -6.82 3.53
CA THR A 131 12.65 -7.66 4.42
C THR A 131 12.89 -7.25 5.87
N TYR A 132 11.80 -7.14 6.63
CA TYR A 132 11.81 -6.77 8.04
C TYR A 132 11.04 -7.81 8.84
N ALA A 133 11.73 -8.61 9.65
CA ALA A 133 11.10 -9.63 10.48
C ALA A 133 10.19 -8.98 11.54
N TRP A 134 8.98 -9.50 11.73
CA TRP A 134 8.05 -8.97 12.74
C TRP A 134 8.65 -8.99 14.15
N ALA A 135 9.49 -9.99 14.46
CA ALA A 135 10.19 -10.12 15.73
C ALA A 135 11.12 -8.95 16.08
N ASP A 136 11.58 -8.21 15.06
CA ASP A 136 12.44 -7.04 15.20
C ASP A 136 11.66 -5.72 15.17
N VAL A 137 10.37 -5.75 14.81
CA VAL A 137 9.53 -4.55 14.79
C VAL A 137 9.08 -4.22 16.22
N LEU A 138 9.52 -3.05 16.72
CA LEU A 138 9.14 -2.56 18.04
C LEU A 138 7.80 -1.81 18.00
N GLU A 139 7.61 -0.98 16.98
CA GLU A 139 6.39 -0.19 16.79
C GLU A 139 6.14 0.06 15.30
N VAL A 140 4.86 0.22 14.97
CA VAL A 140 4.40 0.55 13.63
C VAL A 140 3.63 1.87 13.67
N SER A 141 3.81 2.69 12.64
CA SER A 141 3.03 3.91 12.41
C SER A 141 2.71 4.04 10.92
N TRP A 142 1.88 5.02 10.60
CA TRP A 142 1.64 5.46 9.23
C TRP A 142 2.06 6.92 9.06
N GLN A 143 2.84 7.21 8.03
CA GLN A 143 3.16 8.58 7.62
C GLN A 143 2.24 9.00 6.48
N GLY A 144 1.58 10.14 6.63
CA GLY A 144 0.83 10.76 5.55
C GLY A 144 1.75 11.26 4.43
N SER A 145 1.18 11.56 3.27
CA SER A 145 1.97 12.14 2.18
C SER A 145 2.48 13.52 2.59
N SER A 146 3.79 13.72 2.54
CA SER A 146 4.45 15.01 2.78
C SER A 146 5.47 15.30 1.68
N TRP A 147 5.60 16.58 1.32
CA TRP A 147 6.68 17.04 0.45
C TRP A 147 8.02 17.03 1.20
N PRO A 148 9.17 16.67 0.57
CA PRO A 148 9.37 16.26 -0.83
C PRO A 148 9.15 14.76 -1.11
N TYR A 149 8.87 13.96 -0.10
CA TYR A 149 8.84 12.48 -0.18
C TYR A 149 7.52 11.89 -0.72
N ALA A 150 6.86 12.65 -1.61
CA ALA A 150 5.54 12.45 -2.20
C ALA A 150 5.03 10.98 -2.16
N GLY A 151 4.25 10.65 -1.14
CA GLY A 151 3.75 9.29 -0.89
C GLY A 151 3.53 9.05 0.61
N SER A 152 2.45 8.34 0.92
CA SER A 152 2.18 7.90 2.30
C SER A 152 2.64 6.47 2.50
N GLY A 153 2.90 6.03 3.72
CA GLY A 153 3.27 4.64 3.90
C GLY A 153 3.59 4.22 5.33
N PRO A 154 3.90 2.93 5.50
CA PRO A 154 4.26 2.37 6.79
C PRO A 154 5.59 2.94 7.28
N VAL A 155 5.61 3.27 8.57
CA VAL A 155 6.79 3.65 9.32
C VAL A 155 7.08 2.55 10.31
N LEU A 156 8.32 2.08 10.32
CA LEU A 156 8.77 1.08 11.28
C LEU A 156 9.78 1.68 12.25
N ARG A 157 9.64 1.29 13.50
CA ARG A 157 10.69 1.40 14.52
C ARG A 157 11.20 0.00 14.79
N LEU A 158 12.46 -0.25 14.45
CA LEU A 158 13.06 -1.59 14.55
C LEU A 158 14.00 -1.69 15.74
N ARG A 159 14.25 -2.92 16.17
CA ARG A 159 15.41 -3.27 16.98
C ARG A 159 16.68 -3.11 16.13
N GLY A 160 17.75 -2.67 16.75
CA GLY A 160 19.03 -2.43 16.08
C GLY A 160 19.97 -1.62 16.96
N GLY A 161 21.08 -1.19 16.38
CA GLY A 161 22.02 -0.25 16.97
C GLY A 161 21.44 1.17 17.09
N PRO A 162 22.06 2.03 17.91
CA PRO A 162 21.58 3.39 18.16
C PRO A 162 21.59 4.30 16.91
N PHE A 163 22.35 3.93 15.87
CA PHE A 163 22.52 4.68 14.63
C PHE A 163 21.83 4.05 13.41
N ASP A 164 21.15 2.90 13.59
CA ASP A 164 20.50 2.21 12.48
C ASP A 164 19.26 2.98 12.01
N THR A 165 18.97 2.91 10.71
CA THR A 165 17.79 3.52 10.10
C THR A 165 17.14 2.55 9.09
N PRO A 166 15.90 2.10 9.31
CA PRO A 166 15.10 2.29 10.53
C PRO A 166 15.74 1.62 11.74
N GLY A 167 15.66 2.26 12.90
CA GLY A 167 16.22 1.76 14.15
C GLY A 167 15.45 2.22 15.39
N PRO A 168 15.95 1.92 16.60
CA PRO A 168 15.22 2.17 17.85
C PRO A 168 15.06 3.65 18.17
N ASN A 169 16.01 4.48 17.74
CA ASN A 169 16.00 5.94 17.94
C ASN A 169 15.59 6.71 16.68
N ALA A 170 15.59 6.05 15.52
CA ALA A 170 15.30 6.64 14.22
C ALA A 170 14.26 5.79 13.47
N PRO A 171 12.96 5.89 13.82
CA PRO A 171 11.93 5.26 13.01
C PRO A 171 11.93 5.87 11.61
N ALA A 172 11.71 5.04 10.59
CA ALA A 172 11.73 5.50 9.21
C ALA A 172 10.54 4.97 8.42
N GLN A 173 10.08 5.77 7.46
CA GLN A 173 9.16 5.33 6.43
C GLN A 173 9.88 4.33 5.53
N ILE A 174 9.39 3.08 5.52
CA ILE A 174 10.04 1.99 4.79
C ILE A 174 9.59 1.92 3.33
N ALA A 175 8.43 2.50 3.01
CA ALA A 175 7.88 2.55 1.66
C ALA A 175 7.08 3.84 1.43
N HIS A 176 7.12 4.34 0.20
CA HIS A 176 6.28 5.44 -0.26
C HIS A 176 5.24 4.86 -1.20
N LEU A 177 3.97 4.91 -0.81
CA LEU A 177 2.87 4.35 -1.58
C LEU A 177 1.99 5.50 -2.10
N PRO A 178 1.62 5.47 -3.40
CA PRO A 178 0.73 6.46 -3.98
C PRO A 178 -0.72 6.14 -3.57
N ILE A 179 -1.06 6.50 -2.32
CA ILE A 179 -2.39 6.31 -1.75
C ILE A 179 -3.06 7.67 -1.61
N PHE A 180 -4.16 7.86 -2.33
CA PHE A 180 -4.91 9.11 -2.37
C PHE A 180 -6.33 8.93 -1.89
N GLY A 181 -6.79 9.91 -1.10
CA GLY A 181 -8.15 9.94 -0.57
C GLY A 181 -8.31 9.22 0.78
N ARG A 182 -9.24 9.75 1.59
CA ARG A 182 -9.42 9.32 2.98
C ARG A 182 -9.79 7.84 3.14
N ALA A 183 -10.63 7.31 2.25
CA ALA A 183 -11.06 5.92 2.32
C ALA A 183 -9.90 4.94 2.07
N ALA A 184 -9.12 5.17 1.01
CA ALA A 184 -7.95 4.33 0.69
C ALA A 184 -6.87 4.43 1.79
N SER A 185 -6.61 5.63 2.30
CA SER A 185 -5.68 5.80 3.43
C SER A 185 -6.15 5.07 4.69
N ARG A 186 -7.43 5.19 5.06
CA ARG A 186 -7.99 4.47 6.22
C ARG A 186 -7.87 2.97 6.05
N GLN A 187 -8.26 2.44 4.89
CA GLN A 187 -8.16 1.02 4.59
C GLN A 187 -6.72 0.51 4.72
N ALA A 188 -5.74 1.23 4.16
CA ALA A 188 -4.33 0.86 4.25
C ALA A 188 -3.82 0.87 5.71
N VAL A 189 -4.19 1.90 6.48
CA VAL A 189 -3.87 2.00 7.91
C VAL A 189 -4.52 0.87 8.71
N ASP A 190 -5.78 0.54 8.44
CA ASP A 190 -6.51 -0.50 9.15
C ASP A 190 -5.98 -1.91 8.82
N LEU A 191 -5.52 -2.13 7.59
CA LEU A 191 -4.82 -3.37 7.21
C LEU A 191 -3.49 -3.50 7.95
N LEU A 192 -2.68 -2.43 7.97
CA LEU A 192 -1.43 -2.41 8.71
C LEU A 192 -1.64 -2.62 10.21
N ARG A 193 -2.65 -1.96 10.80
CA ARG A 193 -2.99 -2.10 12.22
C ARG A 193 -3.42 -3.52 12.56
N ARG A 194 -4.22 -4.16 11.70
CA ARG A 194 -4.64 -5.56 11.89
C ARG A 194 -3.46 -6.52 11.81
N ALA A 195 -2.57 -6.34 10.83
CA ALA A 195 -1.36 -7.14 10.73
C ALA A 195 -0.46 -6.95 11.97
N ALA A 196 -0.20 -5.70 12.38
CA ALA A 196 0.60 -5.42 13.57
C ALA A 196 -0.01 -6.05 14.83
N ALA A 197 -1.34 -5.97 15.01
CA ALA A 197 -2.03 -6.60 16.12
C ALA A 197 -1.91 -8.13 16.12
N ALA A 198 -1.97 -8.78 14.95
CA ALA A 198 -1.77 -10.23 14.82
C ALA A 198 -0.36 -10.67 15.29
N HIS A 199 0.64 -9.79 15.16
CA HIS A 199 2.01 -10.02 15.61
C HIS A 199 2.34 -9.40 16.97
N GLN A 200 1.34 -8.92 17.73
CA GLN A 200 1.51 -8.27 19.03
C GLN A 200 2.40 -7.01 18.99
N VAL A 201 2.48 -6.35 17.84
CA VAL A 201 3.25 -5.13 17.65
C VAL A 201 2.33 -3.91 17.82
N PRO A 202 2.66 -2.94 18.69
CA PRO A 202 1.83 -1.78 18.92
C PRO A 202 1.81 -0.83 17.72
N TYR A 203 0.63 -0.28 17.42
CA TYR A 203 0.44 0.80 16.46
C TYR A 203 0.44 2.16 17.18
N THR A 204 1.41 3.01 16.87
CA THR A 204 1.52 4.37 17.42
C THR A 204 1.27 5.38 16.30
N ALA A 205 0.15 6.12 16.35
CA ALA A 205 -0.09 7.18 15.38
C ALA A 205 0.96 8.30 15.52
N LYS A 206 1.45 8.83 14.39
CA LYS A 206 2.40 9.95 14.34
C LYS A 206 3.70 9.70 15.12
N LEU A 207 4.20 8.46 15.06
CA LEU A 207 5.39 8.05 15.82
C LEU A 207 6.61 8.97 15.61
N ILE A 208 6.89 9.37 14.37
CA ILE A 208 8.01 10.27 14.07
C ILE A 208 7.82 11.62 14.75
N GLU A 209 6.62 12.21 14.69
CA GLU A 209 6.32 13.48 15.38
C GLU A 209 6.47 13.35 16.91
N LEU A 210 6.01 12.24 17.49
CA LEU A 210 6.11 12.02 18.94
C LEU A 210 7.55 11.88 19.43
N ILE A 211 8.42 11.24 18.66
CA ILE A 211 9.85 11.15 18.97
C ILE A 211 10.52 12.52 18.79
N ASN A 212 10.26 13.19 17.66
CA ASN A 212 10.85 14.50 17.38
C ASN A 212 10.43 15.58 18.40
N THR A 213 9.22 15.48 18.95
CA THR A 213 8.73 16.42 19.98
C THR A 213 9.10 16.02 21.41
N GLY A 214 9.85 14.93 21.60
CA GLY A 214 10.24 14.43 22.93
C GLY A 214 9.08 13.87 23.76
N LYS A 215 7.85 13.84 23.23
CA LYS A 215 6.66 13.28 23.89
C LYS A 215 6.72 11.76 24.00
N ARG A 216 7.62 11.13 23.27
CA ARG A 216 7.94 9.70 23.39
C ARG A 216 9.45 9.55 23.39
N MET A 217 9.99 9.00 24.47
CA MET A 217 11.43 8.81 24.59
C MET A 217 11.96 7.84 23.51
N PRO A 218 13.06 8.20 22.83
CA PRO A 218 13.91 7.21 22.18
C PRO A 218 14.28 6.15 23.24
N ARG A 219 13.99 4.87 22.99
CA ARG A 219 14.27 3.82 23.96
C ARG A 219 15.78 3.64 24.01
N LEU A 220 16.35 3.72 25.20
CA LEU A 220 17.76 3.47 25.39
C LEU A 220 18.06 1.98 25.13
N PRO A 221 19.26 1.66 24.59
CA PRO A 221 19.67 0.27 24.42
C PRO A 221 19.58 -0.49 25.76
N GLY A 222 18.84 -1.61 25.78
CA GLY A 222 18.73 -2.48 26.96
C GLY A 222 17.53 -2.23 27.88
N GLU A 223 16.61 -1.33 27.54
CA GLU A 223 15.41 -1.09 28.36
C GLU A 223 14.53 -2.37 28.45
N PRO A 224 14.28 -2.92 29.67
CA PRO A 224 13.55 -4.16 29.83
C PRO A 224 12.11 -4.00 29.35
N ARG A 225 11.60 -5.06 28.71
CA ARG A 225 10.18 -5.19 28.37
C ARG A 225 9.40 -4.99 29.66
N GLY A 226 8.62 -3.91 29.74
CA GLY A 226 7.86 -3.60 30.94
C GLY A 226 7.16 -4.85 31.46
N SER A 227 7.57 -5.31 32.64
CA SER A 227 6.84 -6.30 33.40
C SER A 227 5.42 -5.81 33.52
N THR A 228 4.45 -6.65 33.19
CA THR A 228 3.07 -6.52 33.66
C THR A 228 3.09 -6.20 35.16
N ARG A 229 3.01 -4.92 35.51
CA ARG A 229 2.65 -4.48 36.86
C ARG A 229 1.14 -4.46 36.93
N GLY A 230 0.55 -5.63 36.73
CA GLY A 230 -0.78 -5.97 37.23
C GLY A 230 -0.58 -6.45 38.66
N GLY A 231 -0.60 -5.50 39.59
CA GLY A 231 -0.35 -5.74 40.99
C GLY A 231 -1.07 -4.70 41.83
N ARG A 232 -2.40 -4.78 41.81
CA ARG A 232 -3.31 -4.75 42.97
C ARG A 232 -4.75 -4.74 42.49
#